data_AF-A0A966NNH4-F1
#
_entry.id   AF-A0A966NNH4-F1
#
_cell.length_a   1.000
_cell.length_b   1.000
_cell.length_c   1.000
_cell.angle_alpha   90.00
_cell.angle_beta   90.00
_cell.angle_gamma   90.00
#
_symmetry.space_group_name_H-M   'P 1'
#
loop_
_entity.id
_entity.type
_entity.pdbx_description
1 polymer ?
#
loop_
_entity_poly.entity_id
_entity_poly.type
_entity_poly.pdbx_seq_one_letter_code
_entity_poly.pdbx_strand_id
1 'polypeptide(L)'
;MQVRDKMKSMRFSLLLLIVTLSITGCSNTSTNNSNDHMNHGSSQSTMAGSDVMFMQMMIPHHQQAIIMSDFALKNSTNKEVLALAKQIKAAQGPEIEQMKNWLKASGNAEDPGHSMEGMGGMLSDEELNELGTLTGSAFDRAFLEGQ
;
A
#
# COMPACT_ATOMS: atom_id res chain seq x y z
N MET A 1 -36.54 -22.66 7.77
CA MET A 1 -36.96 -21.55 8.64
C MET A 1 -37.10 -22.09 10.04
N GLN A 2 -36.11 -21.86 10.90
CA GLN A 2 -36.22 -21.70 12.35
C GLN A 2 -34.79 -21.37 12.86
N VAL A 3 -34.55 -20.07 13.08
CA VAL A 3 -34.24 -19.51 14.42
C VAL A 3 -32.74 -19.69 14.75
N ARG A 4 -31.84 -18.79 14.32
CA ARG A 4 -31.53 -17.52 15.02
C ARG A 4 -31.70 -17.68 16.53
N ASP A 5 -30.66 -18.08 17.26
CA ASP A 5 -30.29 -17.55 18.59
C ASP A 5 -29.32 -18.48 19.32
N LYS A 6 -28.04 -18.05 19.38
CA LYS A 6 -26.91 -18.44 20.25
C LYS A 6 -25.66 -18.17 19.40
N MET A 7 -24.88 -17.12 19.56
CA MET A 7 -24.60 -16.28 20.71
C MET A 7 -24.21 -14.89 20.19
N LYS A 8 -24.98 -13.88 20.55
CA LYS A 8 -24.38 -12.57 20.87
C LYS A 8 -23.43 -12.79 22.05
N SER A 9 -22.36 -12.02 22.09
CA SER A 9 -21.39 -11.89 23.19
C SER A 9 -20.12 -12.73 23.03
N MET A 10 -19.12 -12.13 22.36
CA MET A 10 -17.73 -12.35 22.71
C MET A 10 -16.97 -11.01 22.64
N ARG A 11 -17.28 -10.18 23.64
CA ARG A 11 -16.37 -9.27 24.37
C ARG A 11 -15.28 -8.55 23.56
N PHE A 12 -15.59 -7.31 23.17
CA PHE A 12 -14.60 -6.25 22.92
C PHE A 12 -13.95 -5.86 24.25
N SER A 13 -12.83 -6.49 24.61
CA SER A 13 -11.99 -6.03 25.71
C SER A 13 -11.10 -4.90 25.19
N LEU A 14 -11.62 -3.67 25.27
CA LEU A 14 -10.88 -2.44 25.01
C LEU A 14 -9.98 -2.16 26.23
N LEU A 15 -8.73 -2.64 26.19
CA LEU A 15 -7.69 -2.26 27.15
C LEU A 15 -7.14 -0.88 26.74
N LEU A 16 -7.71 0.17 27.33
CA LEU A 16 -7.24 1.54 27.20
C LEU A 16 -5.99 1.74 28.09
N LEU A 17 -4.80 1.52 27.52
CA LEU A 17 -3.54 1.80 28.22
C LEU A 17 -3.26 3.32 28.18
N ILE A 18 -3.61 4.02 29.25
CA ILE A 18 -3.26 5.43 29.45
C ILE A 18 -1.77 5.51 29.75
N VAL A 19 -0.95 5.82 28.73
CA VAL A 19 0.45 6.19 28.93
C VAL A 19 0.50 7.63 29.39
N THR A 20 0.79 7.84 30.68
CA THR A 20 1.00 9.16 31.28
C THR A 20 2.32 9.74 30.76
N LEU A 21 2.21 10.84 30.02
CA LEU A 21 3.33 11.61 29.48
C LEU A 21 3.93 12.51 30.58
N SER A 22 5.02 12.09 31.21
CA SER A 22 5.78 12.94 32.12
C SER A 22 6.68 13.88 31.31
N ILE A 23 6.21 15.08 31.03
CA ILE A 23 7.03 16.15 30.45
C ILE A 23 7.91 16.72 31.57
N THR A 24 9.18 16.31 31.62
CA THR A 24 10.20 17.01 32.40
C THR A 24 10.93 17.96 31.46
N GLY A 25 10.53 19.24 31.52
CA GLY A 25 11.27 20.34 30.92
C GLY A 25 12.28 20.89 31.91
N CYS A 26 13.55 20.95 31.52
CA CYS A 26 14.54 21.81 32.15
C CYS A 26 15.20 22.68 31.07
N SER A 27 14.92 23.97 31.17
CA SER A 27 15.43 25.05 30.32
C SER A 27 16.87 25.38 30.70
N ASN A 28 17.79 25.41 29.73
CA ASN A 28 19.09 26.06 29.87
C ASN A 28 19.20 27.19 28.84
N THR A 29 19.02 28.41 29.33
CA THR A 29 19.16 29.65 28.56
C THR A 29 20.64 30.02 28.47
N SER A 30 21.28 29.66 27.36
CA SER A 30 22.56 30.25 26.98
C SER A 30 22.32 31.27 25.86
N THR A 31 22.39 32.54 26.24
CA THR A 31 22.34 33.70 25.35
C THR A 31 23.48 33.64 24.34
N ASN A 32 23.17 33.56 23.05
CA ASN A 32 24.04 34.14 22.04
C ASN A 32 23.23 34.79 20.93
N ASN A 33 23.60 36.02 20.64
CA ASN A 33 22.96 36.95 19.74
C ASN A 33 23.38 36.63 18.30
N SER A 34 22.44 36.23 17.46
CA SER A 34 22.57 36.32 16.00
C SER A 34 21.20 36.58 15.39
N ASN A 35 21.10 37.69 14.68
CA ASN A 35 19.95 38.09 13.88
C ASN A 35 19.73 37.08 12.76
N ASP A 36 18.82 36.11 12.95
CA ASP A 36 18.32 35.29 11.86
C ASP A 36 16.84 35.58 11.62
N HIS A 37 16.60 36.14 10.44
CA HIS A 37 15.31 36.51 9.89
C HIS A 37 14.53 35.23 9.57
N MET A 38 13.75 34.73 10.53
CA MET A 38 12.88 33.57 10.34
C MET A 38 11.73 33.93 9.40
N ASN A 39 11.96 33.78 8.10
CA ASN A 39 10.89 33.56 7.14
C ASN A 39 10.20 32.25 7.54
N HIS A 40 9.08 32.37 8.25
CA HIS A 40 8.19 31.27 8.56
C HIS A 40 7.39 30.89 7.30
N GLY A 41 8.11 30.62 6.20
CA GLY A 41 7.55 29.98 5.02
C GLY A 41 7.11 28.59 5.44
N SER A 42 5.80 28.37 5.37
CA SER A 42 5.13 27.07 5.49
C SER A 42 6.09 25.90 5.39
N SER A 43 6.32 25.20 6.50
CA SER A 43 6.99 23.91 6.52
C SER A 43 6.15 22.92 5.71
N GLN A 44 6.23 23.01 4.39
CA GLN A 44 5.93 21.91 3.49
C GLN A 44 6.91 20.83 3.93
N SER A 45 6.42 19.81 4.62
CA SER A 45 7.24 18.66 4.95
C SER A 45 7.74 18.08 3.63
N THR A 46 8.99 18.36 3.30
CA THR A 46 9.63 17.76 2.13
C THR A 46 9.63 16.26 2.37
N MET A 47 8.86 15.54 1.56
CA MET A 47 8.81 14.09 1.59
C MET A 47 10.22 13.52 1.42
N ALA A 48 10.58 12.48 2.17
CA ALA A 48 11.89 11.87 2.01
C ALA A 48 11.99 11.25 0.62
N GLY A 49 13.17 11.34 -0.01
CA GLY A 49 13.39 10.74 -1.34
C GLY A 49 13.13 9.23 -1.36
N SER A 50 13.33 8.54 -0.22
CA SER A 50 12.98 7.13 -0.05
C SER A 50 11.48 6.86 -0.18
N ASP A 51 10.63 7.77 0.31
CA ASP A 51 9.17 7.63 0.26
C ASP A 51 8.67 7.88 -1.17
N VAL A 52 9.27 8.85 -1.85
CA VAL A 52 9.01 9.11 -3.28
C VAL A 52 9.33 7.85 -4.09
N MET A 53 10.54 7.29 -3.91
CA MET A 53 10.97 6.08 -4.60
C MET A 53 10.04 4.90 -4.26
N PHE A 54 9.71 4.69 -2.98
CA PHE A 54 8.79 3.63 -2.56
C PHE A 54 7.45 3.70 -3.30
N MET A 55 6.82 4.88 -3.38
CA MET A 55 5.55 5.03 -4.08
C MET A 55 5.69 4.85 -5.59
N GLN A 56 6.76 5.38 -6.19
CA GLN A 56 7.04 5.19 -7.61
C GLN A 56 7.26 3.71 -7.97
N MET A 57 7.74 2.89 -7.02
CA MET A 57 7.83 1.43 -7.15
C MET A 57 6.51 0.70 -6.88
N MET A 58 5.76 1.13 -5.86
CA MET A 58 4.55 0.43 -5.41
C MET A 58 3.33 0.70 -6.26
N ILE A 59 3.26 1.84 -6.94
CA ILE A 59 2.20 2.10 -7.92
C ILE A 59 2.19 1.03 -9.04
N PRO A 60 3.27 0.79 -9.79
CA PRO A 60 3.27 -0.23 -10.85
C PRO A 60 3.15 -1.66 -10.30
N HIS A 61 3.75 -1.95 -9.13
CA HIS A 61 3.62 -3.25 -8.48
C HIS A 61 2.14 -3.58 -8.15
N HIS A 62 1.42 -2.62 -7.57
CA HIS A 62 -0.02 -2.78 -7.29
C HIS A 62 -0.85 -2.87 -8.57
N GLN A 63 -0.48 -2.12 -9.62
CA GLN A 63 -1.17 -2.21 -10.92
C GLN A 63 -1.08 -3.63 -11.50
N GLN A 64 0.10 -4.26 -11.45
CA GLN A 64 0.25 -5.64 -11.93
C GLN A 64 -0.55 -6.65 -11.09
N ALA A 65 -0.56 -6.52 -9.77
CA ALA A 65 -1.39 -7.38 -8.92
C ALA A 65 -2.90 -7.22 -9.18
N ILE A 66 -3.37 -6.03 -9.56
CA ILE A 66 -4.74 -5.82 -10.05
C ILE A 66 -4.97 -6.54 -11.38
N ILE A 67 -4.02 -6.48 -12.32
CA ILE A 67 -4.11 -7.19 -13.61
C ILE A 67 -4.17 -8.71 -13.40
N MET A 68 -3.30 -9.27 -12.57
CA MET A 68 -3.32 -10.70 -12.23
C MET A 68 -4.64 -11.11 -11.57
N SER A 69 -5.19 -10.24 -10.71
CA SER A 69 -6.49 -10.47 -10.10
C SER A 69 -7.62 -10.45 -11.12
N ASP A 70 -7.54 -9.63 -12.17
CA ASP A 70 -8.50 -9.68 -13.28
C ASP A 70 -8.41 -10.97 -14.09
N PHE A 71 -7.20 -11.50 -14.30
CA PHE A 71 -7.06 -12.84 -14.88
C PHE A 71 -7.70 -13.89 -13.99
N ALA A 72 -7.52 -13.82 -12.67
CA ALA A 72 -8.14 -14.77 -11.75
C ALA A 72 -9.66 -14.76 -11.81
N LEU A 73 -10.28 -13.58 -11.92
CA LEU A 73 -11.73 -13.44 -12.07
C LEU A 73 -12.27 -14.02 -13.37
N LYS A 74 -11.43 -14.13 -14.40
CA LYS A 74 -11.79 -14.67 -15.72
C LYS A 74 -11.47 -16.17 -15.86
N ASN A 75 -10.33 -16.59 -15.34
CA ASN A 75 -9.70 -17.87 -15.67
C ASN A 75 -9.85 -18.92 -14.56
N SER A 76 -10.22 -18.52 -13.34
CA SER A 76 -10.44 -19.43 -12.20
C SER A 76 -11.92 -19.80 -12.02
N THR A 77 -12.16 -21.01 -11.52
CA THR A 77 -13.46 -21.42 -10.96
C THR A 77 -13.40 -21.70 -9.46
N ASN A 78 -12.22 -21.56 -8.84
CA ASN A 78 -12.02 -21.79 -7.42
C ASN A 78 -12.53 -20.60 -6.60
N LYS A 79 -13.47 -20.86 -5.70
CA LYS A 79 -14.12 -19.81 -4.90
C LYS A 79 -13.16 -19.03 -4.01
N GLU A 80 -12.09 -19.66 -3.52
CA GLU A 80 -11.10 -19.02 -2.66
C GLU A 80 -10.19 -18.09 -3.46
N VAL A 81 -9.72 -18.54 -4.64
CA VAL A 81 -8.93 -17.71 -5.57
C VAL A 81 -9.74 -16.51 -6.04
N LEU A 82 -11.01 -16.71 -6.41
CA LEU A 82 -11.91 -15.63 -6.79
C LEU A 82 -12.17 -14.64 -5.65
N ALA A 83 -12.26 -15.12 -4.41
CA ALA A 83 -12.43 -14.24 -3.24
C ALA A 83 -11.16 -13.42 -2.98
N LEU A 84 -9.99 -14.05 -3.05
CA LEU A 84 -8.68 -13.40 -2.89
C LEU A 84 -8.48 -12.31 -3.96
N ALA A 85 -8.73 -12.62 -5.23
CA ALA A 85 -8.60 -11.66 -6.32
C ALA A 85 -9.48 -10.40 -6.12
N LYS A 86 -10.72 -10.57 -5.62
CA LYS A 86 -11.59 -9.44 -5.28
C LYS A 86 -11.03 -8.60 -4.14
N GLN A 87 -10.47 -9.24 -3.11
CA GLN A 87 -9.89 -8.55 -1.97
C GLN A 87 -8.65 -7.75 -2.39
N ILE A 88 -7.75 -8.34 -3.19
CA ILE A 88 -6.56 -7.66 -3.72
C ILE A 88 -6.97 -6.42 -4.50
N LYS A 89 -7.89 -6.55 -5.47
CA LYS A 89 -8.37 -5.40 -6.26
C LYS A 89 -9.00 -4.30 -5.39
N ALA A 90 -9.82 -4.69 -4.42
CA ALA A 90 -10.52 -3.75 -3.55
C ALA A 90 -9.57 -2.99 -2.63
N ALA A 91 -8.46 -3.60 -2.22
CA ALA A 91 -7.45 -2.98 -1.36
C ALA A 91 -6.47 -2.10 -2.16
N GLN A 92 -5.91 -2.63 -3.25
CA GLN A 92 -4.78 -1.99 -3.92
C GLN A 92 -5.18 -0.80 -4.80
N GLY A 93 -6.40 -0.77 -5.35
CA GLY A 93 -6.89 0.38 -6.13
C GLY A 93 -6.87 1.69 -5.33
N PRO A 94 -7.50 1.74 -4.15
CA PRO A 94 -7.43 2.90 -3.26
C PRO A 94 -6.01 3.29 -2.83
N GLU A 95 -5.12 2.31 -2.61
CA GLU A 95 -3.72 2.58 -2.24
C GLU A 95 -2.93 3.24 -3.38
N ILE A 96 -3.16 2.83 -4.64
CA ILE A 96 -2.60 3.52 -5.82
C ILE A 96 -3.00 4.99 -5.82
N GLU A 97 -4.29 5.28 -5.66
CA GLU A 97 -4.80 6.66 -5.66
C GLU A 97 -4.20 7.47 -4.48
N GLN A 98 -4.03 6.85 -3.32
CA GLN A 98 -3.40 7.49 -2.17
C GLN A 98 -1.94 7.86 -2.47
N MET A 99 -1.15 6.93 -3.01
CA MET A 99 0.25 7.17 -3.35
C MET A 99 0.40 8.26 -4.43
N LYS A 100 -0.44 8.23 -5.48
CA LYS A 100 -0.47 9.28 -6.51
C LYS A 100 -0.76 10.66 -5.93
N ASN A 101 -1.72 10.74 -5.00
CA ASN A 101 -2.06 11.99 -4.34
C ASN A 101 -0.90 12.53 -3.48
N TRP A 102 -0.17 11.66 -2.78
CA TRP A 102 1.01 12.05 -2.01
C TRP A 102 2.18 12.53 -2.88
N LEU A 103 2.45 11.86 -4.00
CA LEU A 103 3.45 12.32 -4.98
C LEU A 103 3.08 13.69 -5.55
N LYS A 104 1.82 13.86 -5.97
CA LYS A 104 1.32 15.14 -6.48
C LYS A 104 1.40 16.26 -5.44
N ALA A 105 0.99 15.99 -4.20
CA ALA A 105 1.01 16.99 -3.11
C ALA A 105 2.43 17.41 -2.71
N SER A 106 3.42 16.52 -2.92
CA SER A 106 4.84 16.80 -2.69
C SER A 106 5.57 17.38 -3.90
N GLY A 107 4.89 17.55 -5.04
CA GLY A 107 5.48 18.08 -6.28
C GLY A 107 6.35 17.06 -7.03
N ASN A 108 6.21 15.77 -6.75
CA ASN A 108 6.93 14.69 -7.41
C ASN A 108 6.09 14.08 -8.54
N ALA A 109 6.76 13.58 -9.58
CA ALA A 109 6.13 12.83 -10.66
C ALA A 109 5.86 11.38 -10.25
N GLU A 110 4.85 10.76 -10.86
CA GLU A 110 4.57 9.32 -10.72
C GLU A 110 5.65 8.47 -11.39
N ASP A 111 6.23 8.97 -12.48
CA ASP A 111 7.30 8.31 -13.23
C ASP A 111 8.67 8.81 -12.74
N PRO A 112 9.54 7.93 -12.22
CA PRO A 112 10.91 8.30 -11.85
C PRO A 112 11.81 8.64 -13.05
N GLY A 113 11.38 8.38 -14.30
CA GLY A 113 12.16 8.67 -15.51
C GLY A 113 13.33 7.70 -15.76
N HIS A 114 13.35 6.57 -15.04
CA HIS A 114 14.32 5.49 -15.16
C HIS A 114 13.57 4.16 -15.21
N SER A 115 14.09 3.16 -15.94
CA SER A 115 13.39 1.88 -16.02
C SER A 115 13.33 1.20 -14.66
N MET A 116 12.14 0.68 -14.35
CA MET A 116 11.86 -0.15 -13.17
C MET A 116 12.01 -1.64 -13.51
N GLU A 117 12.62 -1.97 -14.66
CA GLU A 117 12.92 -3.35 -15.06
C GLU A 117 13.72 -4.08 -13.96
N GLY A 118 13.25 -5.25 -13.56
CA GLY A 118 13.96 -6.09 -12.59
C GLY A 118 13.71 -5.75 -11.12
N MET A 119 12.69 -4.94 -10.81
CA MET A 119 12.18 -4.87 -9.44
C MET A 119 11.63 -6.24 -9.03
N GLY A 120 12.38 -6.91 -8.15
CA GLY A 120 12.07 -8.27 -7.73
C GLY A 120 10.64 -8.39 -7.20
N GLY A 121 9.91 -9.38 -7.71
CA GLY A 121 8.52 -9.65 -7.34
C GLY A 121 7.48 -9.25 -8.38
N MET A 122 7.83 -8.47 -9.40
CA MET A 122 6.97 -8.27 -10.57
C MET A 122 7.25 -9.34 -11.65
N LEU A 123 6.19 -9.80 -12.30
CA LEU A 123 6.26 -10.61 -13.51
C LEU A 123 6.75 -9.72 -14.66
N SER A 124 7.54 -10.29 -15.56
CA SER A 124 7.80 -9.70 -16.88
C SER A 124 6.53 -9.68 -17.75
N ASP A 125 6.55 -8.93 -18.86
CA ASP A 125 5.45 -8.92 -19.81
C ASP A 125 5.23 -10.30 -20.44
N GLU A 126 6.31 -11.07 -20.66
CA GLU A 126 6.22 -12.45 -21.14
C GLU A 126 5.52 -13.37 -20.13
N GLU A 127 5.93 -13.33 -18.85
CA GLU A 127 5.32 -14.12 -17.78
C GLU A 127 3.85 -13.72 -17.55
N LEU A 128 3.54 -12.42 -17.57
CA LEU A 128 2.17 -11.94 -17.41
C LEU A 128 1.27 -12.39 -18.57
N ASN A 129 1.80 -12.41 -19.79
CA ASN A 129 1.09 -12.95 -20.95
C ASN A 129 0.88 -14.46 -20.83
N GLU A 130 1.90 -15.21 -20.41
CA GLU A 130 1.80 -16.66 -20.18
C GLU A 130 0.73 -16.98 -19.13
N LEU A 131 0.76 -16.31 -17.98
CA LEU A 131 -0.26 -16.42 -16.93
C LEU A 131 -1.67 -16.18 -17.47
N GLY A 132 -1.84 -15.17 -18.32
CA GLY A 132 -3.12 -14.83 -18.96
C GLY A 132 -3.69 -15.93 -19.85
N THR A 133 -2.86 -16.86 -20.34
CA THR A 133 -3.29 -18.02 -21.16
C THR A 133 -3.74 -19.22 -20.33
N LEU A 134 -3.31 -19.31 -19.07
CA LEU A 134 -3.64 -20.43 -18.19
C LEU A 134 -5.11 -20.35 -17.74
N THR A 135 -5.71 -21.52 -17.46
CA THR A 135 -7.05 -21.62 -16.88
C THR A 135 -7.16 -22.71 -15.83
N GLY A 136 -8.20 -22.66 -14.99
CA GLY A 136 -8.48 -23.67 -13.97
C GLY A 136 -7.35 -23.85 -12.97
N SER A 137 -7.05 -25.09 -12.58
CA SER A 137 -6.06 -25.38 -11.53
C SER A 137 -4.62 -24.99 -11.90
N ALA A 138 -4.28 -24.96 -13.19
CA ALA A 138 -2.97 -24.51 -13.65
C ALA A 138 -2.82 -23.00 -13.43
N PHE A 139 -3.86 -22.23 -13.78
CA PHE A 139 -3.92 -20.81 -13.47
C PHE A 139 -3.90 -20.55 -11.96
N ASP A 140 -4.72 -21.27 -11.20
CA ASP A 140 -4.83 -21.07 -9.75
C ASP A 140 -3.48 -21.23 -9.05
N ARG A 141 -2.67 -22.21 -9.48
CA ARG A 141 -1.32 -22.40 -8.94
C ARG A 141 -0.41 -21.23 -9.30
N ALA A 142 -0.32 -20.89 -10.58
CA ALA A 142 0.56 -19.83 -11.07
C ALA A 142 0.24 -18.49 -10.37
N PHE A 143 -1.04 -18.12 -10.30
CA PHE A 143 -1.52 -16.95 -9.57
C PHE A 143 -1.12 -16.94 -8.09
N LEU A 144 -1.22 -18.07 -7.38
CA LEU A 144 -0.86 -18.16 -5.96
C LEU A 144 0.66 -18.17 -5.71
N GLU A 145 1.44 -18.62 -6.68
CA GLU A 145 2.91 -18.61 -6.63
C GLU A 145 3.50 -17.26 -7.06
N GLY A 146 2.70 -16.38 -7.67
CA GLY A 146 3.17 -15.14 -8.24
C GLY A 146 3.97 -15.35 -9.53
N GLN A 147 3.53 -16.31 -10.36
CA GLN A 147 4.13 -16.68 -11.65
C GLN A 147 3.08 -16.61 -12.76
#